data_AF-A0A109HJZ8-F1
#
_entry.id   AF-A0A109HJZ8-F1
#
_cell.length_a   1.000
_cell.length_b   1.000
_cell.length_c   1.000
_cell.angle_alpha   90.00
_cell.angle_beta   90.00
_cell.angle_gamma   90.00
#
_symmetry.space_group_name_H-M   'P 1'
#
loop_
_entity.id
_entity.type
_entity.pdbx_description
1 polymer ?
#
loop_
_entity_poly.entity_id
_entity_poly.type
_entity_poly.pdbx_seq_one_letter_code
_entity_poly.pdbx_strand_id
1 'polypeptide(L)'
;MVRSSARTLCDRAEAETPNSAAAQVALAWLLQRPGGGAIPIVGARTLAQLDDNLGALELQLDAAQLQRLDAVSAVAHPFPHAFVRLPMPRQLVPGGTQLRPRTPAI
;
A
#
# COMPACT_ATOMS: atom_id res chain seq x y z
N MET A 1 10.85 -23.10 -10.34
CA MET A 1 11.14 -23.22 -8.89
C MET A 1 11.04 -21.83 -8.24
N VAL A 2 9.84 -21.21 -8.21
CA VAL A 2 9.62 -19.80 -7.77
C VAL A 2 8.36 -19.72 -6.89
N ARG A 3 8.28 -20.61 -5.89
CA ARG A 3 7.11 -20.71 -4.97
C ARG A 3 7.49 -20.47 -3.49
N SER A 4 8.74 -20.10 -3.20
CA SER A 4 9.30 -20.31 -1.85
C SER A 4 9.24 -19.10 -0.91
N SER A 5 9.62 -17.88 -1.32
CA SER A 5 9.92 -16.83 -0.30
C SER A 5 8.70 -16.16 0.34
N ALA A 6 7.64 -15.86 -0.42
CA ALA A 6 6.42 -15.27 0.15
C ALA A 6 5.59 -16.23 1.01
N ARG A 7 5.67 -17.54 0.72
CA ARG A 7 4.92 -18.55 1.47
C ARG A 7 5.48 -18.68 2.88
N THR A 8 6.80 -18.81 3.01
CA THR A 8 7.49 -19.00 4.29
C THR A 8 7.25 -17.86 5.30
N LEU A 9 7.03 -16.63 4.85
CA LEU A 9 6.74 -15.49 5.74
C LEU A 9 5.25 -15.38 6.10
N CYS A 10 4.32 -15.59 5.15
CA CYS A 10 2.89 -15.70 5.46
C CYS A 10 2.60 -16.85 6.43
N ASP A 11 3.23 -18.01 6.22
CA ASP A 11 3.06 -19.20 7.06
C ASP A 11 3.53 -18.94 8.52
N ARG A 12 4.55 -18.08 8.71
CA ARG A 12 5.06 -17.72 10.05
C ARG A 12 4.15 -16.74 10.78
N ALA A 13 3.53 -15.80 10.07
CA ALA A 13 2.62 -14.81 10.66
C ALA A 13 1.22 -15.40 10.94
N GLU A 14 0.73 -16.35 10.13
CA GLU A 14 -0.53 -17.07 10.38
C GLU A 14 -0.54 -17.85 11.71
N ALA A 15 0.63 -18.27 12.20
CA ALA A 15 0.76 -19.10 13.40
C ALA A 15 0.34 -18.38 14.70
N GLU A 16 0.37 -17.05 14.76
CA GLU A 16 0.01 -16.29 15.97
C GLU A 16 -1.37 -15.61 15.86
N THR A 17 -1.83 -15.23 14.66
CA THR A 17 -3.21 -14.80 14.39
C THR A 17 -3.48 -14.84 12.88
N PRO A 18 -4.62 -15.38 12.39
CA PRO A 18 -4.90 -15.50 10.95
C PRO A 18 -4.88 -14.19 10.13
N ASN A 19 -4.98 -13.03 10.78
CA ASN A 19 -5.09 -11.72 10.13
C ASN A 19 -3.78 -10.89 10.16
N SER A 20 -2.77 -11.27 10.94
CA SER A 20 -1.52 -10.49 11.06
C SER A 20 -0.73 -10.52 9.74
N ALA A 21 -0.65 -11.68 9.10
CA ALA A 21 0.04 -11.88 7.83
C ALA A 21 -0.51 -10.99 6.70
N ALA A 22 -1.84 -10.90 6.60
CA ALA A 22 -2.49 -10.12 5.55
C ALA A 22 -2.28 -8.61 5.74
N ALA A 23 -2.35 -8.13 6.98
CA ALA A 23 -2.10 -6.71 7.30
C ALA A 23 -0.66 -6.31 6.98
N GLN A 24 0.32 -7.15 7.34
CA GLN A 24 1.73 -6.92 7.03
C GLN A 24 1.99 -6.86 5.53
N VAL A 25 1.46 -7.81 4.75
CA VAL A 25 1.62 -7.82 3.28
C VAL A 25 0.99 -6.59 2.64
N ALA A 26 -0.20 -6.18 3.10
CA ALA A 26 -0.87 -4.99 2.59
C ALA A 26 -0.07 -3.72 2.88
N LEU A 27 0.44 -3.55 4.10
CA LEU A 27 1.26 -2.41 4.48
C LEU A 27 2.60 -2.39 3.74
N ALA A 28 3.27 -3.54 3.63
CA ALA A 28 4.51 -3.70 2.88
C ALA A 28 4.32 -3.33 1.40
N TRP A 29 3.22 -3.78 0.80
CA TRP A 29 2.85 -3.40 -0.56
C TRP A 29 2.63 -1.89 -0.70
N LEU A 30 1.88 -1.25 0.21
CA LEU A 30 1.68 0.20 0.16
C LEU A 30 3.01 0.96 0.22
N LEU A 31 3.91 0.57 1.11
CA LEU A 31 5.20 1.24 1.33
C LEU A 31 6.18 1.06 0.16
N GLN A 32 6.12 -0.08 -0.55
CA GLN A 32 7.06 -0.41 -1.63
C GLN A 32 6.58 0.05 -3.02
N ARG A 33 5.40 0.68 -3.13
CA ARG A 33 4.91 1.17 -4.43
C ARG A 33 5.72 2.36 -4.95
N PRO A 34 6.05 2.38 -6.26
CA PRO A 34 6.77 3.49 -6.86
C PRO A 34 5.98 4.81 -6.83
N GLY A 35 6.68 5.94 -6.66
CA GLY A 35 6.10 7.28 -6.76
C GLY A 35 5.69 7.96 -5.45
N GLY A 36 6.21 7.51 -4.29
CA GLY A 36 5.88 8.10 -2.99
C GLY A 36 4.43 7.84 -2.56
N GLY A 37 3.86 6.72 -3.03
CA GLY A 37 2.43 6.44 -3.03
C GLY A 37 1.92 5.89 -1.70
N ALA A 38 1.44 6.81 -0.85
CA ALA A 38 0.75 6.60 0.42
C ALA A 38 1.66 6.37 1.64
N ILE A 39 1.51 7.24 2.64
CA ILE A 39 2.02 7.03 3.99
C ILE A 39 0.84 6.48 4.79
N PRO A 40 0.78 5.15 5.05
CA PRO A 40 -0.36 4.56 5.72
C PRO A 40 -0.46 5.07 7.16
N ILE A 41 -1.66 5.51 7.56
CA ILE A 41 -1.97 5.77 8.96
C ILE A 41 -2.41 4.44 9.55
N VAL A 42 -1.55 3.85 10.39
CA VAL A 42 -1.78 2.54 10.98
C VAL A 42 -2.51 2.70 12.31
N GLY A 43 -3.70 2.07 12.42
CA GLY A 43 -4.46 2.01 13.67
C GLY A 43 -4.25 0.66 14.37
N ALA A 44 -3.97 0.69 15.68
CA ALA A 44 -3.87 -0.50 16.53
C ALA A 44 -4.58 -0.23 17.87
N ARG A 45 -5.36 -1.21 18.36
CA ARG A 45 -6.05 -1.13 19.67
C ARG A 45 -5.25 -1.79 20.80
N THR A 46 -4.25 -2.59 20.45
CA THR A 46 -3.35 -3.27 21.38
C THR A 46 -1.91 -3.15 20.87
N LEU A 47 -0.94 -3.32 21.77
CA LEU A 47 0.48 -3.30 21.40
C LEU A 47 0.82 -4.44 20.44
N ALA A 48 0.31 -5.66 20.67
CA ALA A 48 0.53 -6.79 19.77
C ALA A 48 0.09 -6.48 18.33
N GLN A 49 -1.04 -5.79 18.13
CA GLN A 49 -1.47 -5.37 16.79
C GLN A 49 -0.53 -4.33 16.16
N LEU A 50 0.05 -3.45 16.97
CA LEU A 50 1.03 -2.49 16.49
C LEU A 50 2.31 -3.21 16.06
N ASP A 51 2.82 -4.12 16.88
CA ASP A 51 4.02 -4.91 16.60
C ASP A 51 3.82 -5.76 15.33
N ASP A 52 2.66 -6.41 15.20
CA ASP A 52 2.26 -7.13 13.99
C ASP A 52 2.31 -6.21 12.77
N ASN A 53 1.68 -5.04 12.83
CA ASN A 53 1.68 -4.10 11.69
C ASN A 53 3.09 -3.61 11.34
N LEU A 54 3.96 -3.39 12.34
CA LEU A 54 5.34 -2.97 12.14
C LEU A 54 6.22 -4.05 11.49
N GLY A 55 5.86 -5.33 11.63
CA GLY A 55 6.49 -6.43 10.90
C GLY A 55 6.46 -6.25 9.37
N ALA A 56 5.56 -5.41 8.84
CA ALA A 56 5.53 -5.03 7.42
C ALA A 56 6.85 -4.38 6.93
N LEU A 57 7.60 -3.73 7.82
CA LEU A 57 8.86 -3.05 7.48
C LEU A 57 9.99 -4.03 7.13
N GLU A 58 9.88 -5.28 7.60
CA GLU A 58 10.85 -6.34 7.35
C GLU A 58 10.54 -7.13 6.06
N LEU A 59 9.34 -6.95 5.50
CA LEU A 59 8.91 -7.67 4.31
C LEU A 59 9.43 -6.99 3.04
N GLN A 60 10.15 -7.74 2.21
CA GLN A 60 10.53 -7.34 0.86
C GLN A 60 9.72 -8.14 -0.16
N LEU A 61 8.89 -7.44 -0.92
CA LEU A 61 8.06 -8.05 -1.95
C LEU A 61 8.79 -8.01 -3.29
N ASP A 62 8.85 -9.14 -3.97
CA ASP A 62 9.44 -9.17 -5.31
C ASP A 62 8.55 -8.48 -6.35
N ALA A 63 9.11 -8.16 -7.52
CA ALA A 63 8.39 -7.46 -8.58
C ALA A 63 7.13 -8.22 -9.05
N ALA A 64 7.15 -9.55 -9.05
CA ALA A 64 5.99 -10.35 -9.47
C ALA A 64 4.87 -10.34 -8.42
N GLN A 65 5.24 -10.31 -7.13
CA GLN A 65 4.30 -10.15 -6.02
C GLN A 65 3.68 -8.76 -6.02
N LEU A 66 4.48 -7.71 -6.17
CA LEU A 66 4.00 -6.33 -6.30
C LEU A 66 3.02 -6.20 -7.48
N GLN A 67 3.38 -6.71 -8.66
CA GLN A 67 2.53 -6.67 -9.83
C GLN A 67 1.21 -7.43 -9.64
N ARG A 68 1.25 -8.58 -8.95
CA ARG A 68 0.04 -9.34 -8.62
C ARG A 68 -0.87 -8.55 -7.69
N LEU A 69 -0.31 -7.96 -6.64
CA LEU A 69 -1.05 -7.16 -5.67
C LEU A 69 -1.65 -5.90 -6.31
N ASP A 70 -0.91 -5.24 -7.20
CA ASP A 70 -1.40 -4.13 -8.01
C ASP A 70 -2.59 -4.54 -8.88
N ALA A 71 -2.51 -5.70 -9.56
CA ALA A 71 -3.56 -6.17 -10.44
C ALA A 71 -4.86 -6.51 -9.69
N VAL A 72 -4.77 -7.19 -8.54
CA VAL A 72 -5.97 -7.56 -7.76
C VAL A 72 -6.56 -6.38 -6.98
N SER A 73 -5.74 -5.36 -6.69
CA SER A 73 -6.16 -4.17 -5.96
C SER A 73 -6.54 -3.00 -6.89
N ALA A 74 -6.50 -3.20 -8.20
CA ALA A 74 -6.88 -2.20 -9.19
C ALA A 74 -8.38 -1.93 -9.11
N VAL A 75 -8.75 -0.77 -8.58
CA VAL A 75 -10.14 -0.29 -8.56
C VAL A 75 -10.39 0.67 -9.71
N ALA A 76 -11.57 0.56 -10.33
CA ALA A 76 -12.06 1.58 -11.23
C ALA A 76 -12.15 2.92 -10.50
N HIS A 77 -12.00 4.03 -11.23
CA HIS A 77 -12.17 5.37 -10.68
C HIS A 77 -13.58 5.87 -11.05
N PRO A 78 -14.64 5.53 -10.30
CA PRO A 78 -15.97 6.04 -10.58
C PRO A 78 -16.04 7.54 -10.32
N PHE A 79 -17.18 8.16 -10.63
CA PHE A 79 -17.47 9.50 -10.16
C PHE A 79 -17.43 9.53 -8.61
N PRO A 80 -16.81 10.55 -7.98
CA PRO A 80 -16.18 11.73 -8.57
C PRO A 80 -14.68 11.57 -8.88
N HIS A 81 -14.05 10.44 -8.53
CA HIS A 81 -12.59 10.24 -8.68
C HIS A 81 -12.08 10.39 -10.12
N ALA A 82 -12.80 9.89 -11.13
CA ALA A 82 -12.44 10.16 -12.53
C ALA A 82 -12.66 11.62 -12.91
N PHE A 83 -13.77 12.22 -12.47
CA PHE A 83 -14.12 13.60 -12.78
C PHE A 83 -13.07 14.58 -12.25
N VAL A 84 -12.65 14.47 -10.99
CA VAL A 84 -11.66 15.37 -10.39
C VAL A 84 -10.26 15.26 -11.00
N ARG A 85 -10.00 14.20 -11.80
CA ARG A 85 -8.75 14.00 -12.53
C ARG A 85 -8.77 14.60 -13.94
N LEU A 86 -9.92 15.04 -14.45
CA LEU A 86 -10.04 15.71 -15.75
C LEU A 86 -9.32 17.07 -15.75
N PRO A 87 -8.88 17.59 -16.92
CA PRO A 87 -8.15 18.86 -16.99
C PRO A 87 -8.89 20.05 -16.37
N MET A 88 -10.19 20.18 -16.67
CA MET A 88 -11.01 21.31 -16.21
C MET A 88 -11.10 21.38 -14.66
N PRO A 89 -11.56 20.34 -13.94
CA PRO A 89 -11.62 20.36 -12.47
C PRO A 89 -10.24 20.52 -11.81
N ARG A 90 -9.18 19.95 -12.39
CA ARG A 90 -7.82 20.10 -11.85
C ARG A 90 -7.30 21.54 -11.91
N GLN A 91 -7.76 22.35 -12.86
CA GLN A 91 -7.35 23.74 -13.01
C GLN A 91 -8.19 24.69 -12.15
N LEU A 92 -9.51 24.46 -12.08
CA LEU A 92 -10.43 25.38 -11.42
C LEU A 92 -10.55 25.15 -9.90
N VAL A 93 -10.59 23.88 -9.44
CA VAL A 93 -10.88 23.55 -8.03
C VAL A 93 -9.84 24.12 -7.05
N PRO A 94 -8.53 24.11 -7.34
CA PRO A 94 -7.54 24.67 -6.41
C PRO A 94 -7.58 26.20 -6.30
N GLY A 95 -8.39 26.91 -7.11
CA GLY A 95 -8.49 28.37 -7.06
C GLY A 95 -7.18 29.09 -7.33
N GLY A 96 -6.32 28.53 -8.19
CA GLY A 96 -4.97 29.04 -8.46
C GLY A 96 -3.87 28.52 -7.51
N THR A 97 -4.21 27.73 -6.50
CA THR A 97 -3.23 27.07 -5.62
C THR A 97 -2.46 26.00 -6.39
N GLN A 98 -1.14 26.15 -6.50
CA GLN A 98 -0.29 25.14 -7.13
C GLN A 98 0.16 24.08 -6.11
N LEU A 99 -0.29 22.85 -6.31
CA LEU A 99 0.17 21.70 -5.52
C LEU A 99 1.52 21.22 -6.08
N ARG A 100 2.59 21.43 -5.33
CA ARG A 100 3.91 20.88 -5.66
C ARG A 100 3.88 19.36 -5.48
N PRO A 101 4.25 18.56 -6.50
CA PRO A 101 4.42 17.13 -6.33
C PRO A 101 5.48 16.85 -5.25
N ARG A 102 5.21 15.91 -4.34
CA ARG A 102 6.23 15.43 -3.41
C ARG A 102 7.29 14.69 -4.24
N THR A 103 8.51 15.21 -4.28
CA THR A 103 9.66 14.43 -4.76
C THR A 103 9.86 13.26 -3.80
N PRO A 104 9.86 12.00 -4.26
CA PRO A 104 10.16 10.87 -3.38
C PRO A 104 11.57 11.07 -2.80
N ALA A 105 11.69 10.95 -1.47
CA ALA A 105 12.99 10.87 -0.84
C ALA A 105 13.59 9.50 -1.22
N ILE A 106 14.88 9.52 -1.56
CA ILE A 106 15.69 8.36 -1.97
C ILE A 106 15.63 7.28 -0.90
#